data_AF-A0A7S1KCS0-F1
#
_entry.id   AF-A0A7S1KCS0-F1
#
_cell.length_a   1.000
_cell.length_b   1.000
_cell.length_c   1.000
_cell.angle_alpha   90.00
_cell.angle_beta   90.00
_cell.angle_gamma   90.00
#
_symmetry.space_group_name_H-M   'P 1'
#
loop_
_entity.id
_entity.type
_entity.pdbx_description
1 polymer ?
#
loop_
_entity_poly.entity_id
_entity_poly.type
_entity_poly.pdbx_seq_one_letter_code
_entity_poly.pdbx_strand_id
1 'polypeptide(L)'
;CIESGGGGVLPIGEVSGYPTRWSESNPNILTIDMPGGTIREMKVTKRAFEQPSDDTFGFSEYMRIADTSRALTVEVPTLFAARLQGRYRRVSSLRIEGLELWQGFPP
;
A
#
# COMPACT_ATOMS: atom_id res chain seq x y z
N CYS A 1 30.48 -2.30 -11.91
CA CYS A 1 30.91 -2.77 -10.58
C CYS A 1 30.12 -1.95 -9.57
N ILE A 2 29.10 -2.51 -8.94
CA ILE A 2 28.35 -1.83 -7.88
C ILE A 2 28.78 -2.52 -6.60
N GLU A 3 29.42 -1.76 -5.73
CA GLU A 3 29.93 -2.24 -4.45
C GLU A 3 28.77 -2.62 -3.54
N SER A 4 28.82 -3.86 -3.06
CA SER A 4 28.01 -4.39 -1.98
C SER A 4 28.59 -3.93 -0.65
N GLY A 5 27.89 -3.07 0.08
CA GLY A 5 28.28 -2.65 1.43
C GLY A 5 27.22 -1.82 2.14
N GLY A 6 26.64 -2.37 3.21
CA GLY A 6 25.79 -1.68 4.19
C GLY A 6 24.29 -1.94 4.00
N GLY A 7 23.65 -2.55 5.01
CA GLY A 7 22.20 -2.70 5.10
C GLY A 7 21.55 -1.32 5.14
N GLY A 8 21.22 -0.78 3.97
CA GLY A 8 20.66 0.54 3.81
C GLY A 8 19.18 0.53 4.11
N VAL A 9 18.81 1.11 5.25
CA VAL A 9 17.43 1.49 5.56
C VAL A 9 16.87 2.23 4.35
N LEU A 10 15.88 1.62 3.69
CA LEU A 10 15.18 2.22 2.55
C LEU A 10 14.69 3.63 2.92
N PRO A 11 14.60 4.57 1.95
CA PRO A 11 14.23 5.95 2.24
C PRO A 11 12.89 5.99 2.98
N ILE A 12 12.91 6.65 4.15
CA ILE A 12 11.68 7.00 4.86
C ILE A 12 10.94 7.98 3.95
N GLY A 13 9.89 7.49 3.28
CA GLY A 13 8.96 8.35 2.58
C GLY A 13 8.00 8.98 3.57
N GLU A 14 7.28 10.02 3.17
CA GLU A 14 6.18 10.55 3.97
C GLU A 14 4.84 10.33 3.25
N VAL A 15 3.87 9.75 3.98
CA VAL A 15 2.47 9.69 3.54
C VAL A 15 1.66 10.51 4.53
N SER A 16 1.01 11.57 4.03
CA SER A 16 0.22 12.49 4.88
C SER A 16 1.02 13.10 6.03
N GLY A 17 2.34 13.29 5.85
CA GLY A 17 3.24 13.84 6.88
C GLY A 17 3.71 12.82 7.93
N TYR A 18 3.46 11.53 7.71
CA TYR A 18 3.90 10.46 8.62
C TYR A 18 5.06 9.66 8.03
N PRO A 19 6.09 9.31 8.83
CA PRO A 19 7.18 8.45 8.37
C PRO A 19 6.65 7.12 7.86
N THR A 20 7.13 6.70 6.70
CA THR A 20 6.73 5.44 6.06
C THR A 20 7.92 4.64 5.56
N ARG A 21 7.78 3.32 5.58
CA ARG A 21 8.78 2.38 5.09
C ARG A 21 8.14 1.22 4.33
N TRP A 22 8.64 0.95 3.13
CA TRP A 22 8.34 -0.29 2.43
C TRP A 22 9.18 -1.43 3.00
N SER A 23 8.62 -2.64 3.03
CA SER A 23 9.39 -3.82 3.44
C SER A 23 10.39 -4.22 2.36
N GLU A 24 11.65 -4.43 2.76
CA GLU A 24 12.74 -4.90 1.89
C GLU A 24 12.51 -6.33 1.39
N SER A 25 11.85 -7.17 2.20
CA SER A 25 11.60 -8.58 1.86
C SER A 25 10.25 -8.82 1.22
N ASN A 26 9.32 -7.85 1.29
CA ASN A 26 8.00 -7.99 0.71
C ASN A 26 7.48 -6.65 0.16
N PRO A 27 7.45 -6.46 -1.18
CA PRO A 27 7.04 -5.20 -1.79
C PRO A 27 5.55 -4.87 -1.60
N ASN A 28 4.76 -5.77 -1.00
CA ASN A 28 3.35 -5.56 -0.73
C ASN A 28 3.07 -5.00 0.67
N ILE A 29 4.11 -4.77 1.49
CA ILE A 29 3.98 -4.29 2.87
C ILE A 29 4.52 -2.88 2.99
N LEU A 30 3.65 -1.96 3.41
CA LEU A 30 3.97 -0.59 3.82
C LEU A 30 3.76 -0.47 5.32
N THR A 31 4.72 0.10 6.04
CA THR A 31 4.54 0.49 7.45
C THR A 31 4.53 2.01 7.57
N ILE A 32 3.63 2.54 8.40
CA ILE A 32 3.45 3.97 8.68
C ILE A 32 3.55 4.18 10.20
N ASP A 33 4.41 5.10 10.61
CA ASP A 33 4.50 5.53 12.02
C ASP A 33 3.47 6.63 12.28
N MET A 34 2.35 6.26 12.89
CA MET A 34 1.25 7.16 13.19
C MET A 34 1.50 7.94 14.49
N PRO A 35 0.84 9.11 14.69
CA PRO A 35 0.91 9.84 15.95
C PRO A 35 0.49 8.99 17.15
N GLY A 36 1.05 9.29 18.33
CA GLY A 36 0.75 8.57 19.56
C GLY A 36 1.42 7.19 19.67
N GLY A 37 2.39 6.89 18.82
CA GLY A 37 3.16 5.64 18.88
C GLY A 37 2.44 4.42 18.30
N THR A 38 1.38 4.64 17.51
CA THR A 38 0.74 3.56 16.74
C THR A 38 1.57 3.29 15.48
N ILE A 39 1.77 2.02 15.16
CA ILE A 39 2.40 1.55 13.93
C ILE A 39 1.30 0.92 13.09
N ARG A 40 1.09 1.45 11.88
CA ARG A 40 0.14 0.91 10.91
C ARG A 40 0.88 0.11 9.86
N GLU A 41 0.62 -1.19 9.78
CA GLU A 41 1.07 -2.05 8.69
C GLU A 41 -0.06 -2.24 7.68
N MET A 42 0.17 -1.87 6.43
CA MET A 42 -0.72 -2.13 5.31
C MET A 42 -0.09 -3.20 4.42
N LYS A 43 -0.80 -4.31 4.23
CA LYS A 43 -0.37 -5.41 3.37
C LYS A 43 -1.37 -5.65 2.25
N VAL A 44 -0.95 -5.49 1.00
CA VAL A 44 -1.71 -5.97 -0.16
C VAL A 44 -1.63 -7.50 -0.17
N THR A 45 -2.78 -8.15 -0.12
CA THR A 45 -2.91 -9.62 -0.01
C THR A 45 -3.33 -10.28 -1.32
N LYS A 46 -4.11 -9.56 -2.14
CA LYS A 46 -4.53 -10.00 -3.46
C LYS A 46 -4.61 -8.81 -4.39
N ARG A 47 -4.14 -9.01 -5.62
CA ARG A 47 -4.27 -8.06 -6.73
C ARG A 47 -4.92 -8.76 -7.91
N ALA A 48 -5.90 -8.11 -8.51
CA ALA A 48 -6.50 -8.52 -9.76
C ALA A 48 -6.42 -7.35 -10.74
N PHE A 49 -6.16 -7.67 -12.00
CA PHE A 49 -6.17 -6.71 -13.10
C PHE A 49 -7.26 -7.12 -14.07
N GLU A 50 -7.96 -6.13 -14.60
CA GLU A 50 -9.05 -6.30 -15.55
C GLU A 50 -8.75 -5.40 -16.75
N GLN A 51 -8.97 -5.89 -17.96
CA GLN A 51 -8.86 -5.08 -19.18
C GLN A 51 -10.15 -5.24 -19.98
N PRO A 52 -11.20 -4.48 -19.66
CA PRO A 52 -12.51 -4.64 -20.31
C PRO A 52 -12.49 -4.32 -21.82
N SER A 53 -11.53 -3.51 -22.27
CA SER A 53 -11.30 -3.18 -23.69
C SER A 53 -9.82 -2.82 -23.91
N ASP A 54 -9.37 -2.74 -25.16
CA ASP A 54 -7.97 -2.46 -25.51
C ASP A 54 -7.35 -1.28 -24.75
N ASP A 55 -8.11 -0.19 -24.61
CA ASP A 55 -7.66 1.03 -23.93
C ASP A 55 -8.19 1.19 -22.50
N THR A 56 -9.02 0.29 -21.96
CA THR A 56 -9.60 0.43 -20.62
C THR A 56 -8.99 -0.59 -19.68
N PHE A 57 -8.51 -0.11 -18.54
CA PHE A 57 -7.85 -0.94 -17.54
C PHE A 57 -8.52 -0.74 -16.19
N GLY A 58 -8.61 -1.82 -15.44
CA GLY A 58 -9.12 -1.87 -14.08
C GLY A 58 -8.15 -2.64 -13.20
N PHE A 59 -8.17 -2.31 -11.92
CA PHE A 59 -7.49 -3.11 -10.91
C PHE A 59 -8.34 -3.19 -9.63
N SER A 60 -8.11 -4.26 -8.88
CA SER A 60 -8.70 -4.47 -7.57
C SER A 60 -7.63 -5.03 -6.63
N GLU A 61 -7.39 -4.32 -5.54
CA GLU A 61 -6.45 -4.69 -4.49
C GLU A 61 -7.19 -4.94 -3.19
N TYR A 62 -6.94 -6.09 -2.57
CA TYR A 62 -7.41 -6.40 -1.23
C TYR A 62 -6.27 -6.21 -0.26
N MET A 63 -6.51 -5.43 0.78
CA MET A 63 -5.50 -5.05 1.76
C MET A 63 -5.95 -5.47 3.15
N ARG A 64 -5.00 -5.99 3.93
CA ARG A 64 -5.12 -6.09 5.38
C ARG A 64 -4.40 -4.89 5.99
N ILE A 65 -5.04 -4.22 6.93
CA ILE A 65 -4.44 -3.15 7.72
C ILE A 65 -4.36 -3.66 9.14
N ALA A 66 -3.20 -3.55 9.77
CA ALA A 66 -2.98 -3.91 11.16
C ALA A 66 -2.41 -2.70 11.90
N ASP A 67 -3.14 -2.24 12.91
CA ASP A 67 -2.67 -1.18 13.81
C ASP A 67 -2.16 -1.84 15.10
N THR A 68 -0.88 -1.62 15.40
CA THR A 68 -0.21 -2.06 16.62
C THR A 68 0.30 -0.89 17.42
N SER A 69 0.20 -0.95 18.75
CA SER A 69 0.90 -0.01 19.63
C SER A 69 2.39 -0.36 19.69
N ARG A 70 3.24 0.67 19.76
CA ARG A 70 4.67 0.53 20.02
C ARG A 70 4.97 0.34 21.52
N ALA A 71 3.96 0.41 22.39
CA ALA A 71 4.12 0.15 23.82
C ALA A 71 4.63 -1.28 24.07
N LEU A 72 5.48 -1.44 25.09
CA LEU A 72 6.09 -2.72 25.48
C LEU A 72 5.08 -3.74 26.05
N THR A 73 3.82 -3.34 26.20
CA THR A 73 2.71 -4.23 26.58
C THR A 73 2.20 -4.95 25.34
N VAL A 74 2.01 -6.27 25.46
CA VAL A 74 1.46 -7.13 24.40
C VAL A 74 0.01 -6.74 24.13
N GLU A 75 -0.20 -5.74 23.28
CA GLU A 75 -1.53 -5.37 22.79
C GLU A 75 -1.86 -6.19 21.55
N VAL A 76 -3.11 -6.68 21.50
CA VAL A 76 -3.63 -7.39 20.34
C VAL A 76 -3.78 -6.39 19.19
N PRO A 77 -3.21 -6.64 18.00
CA PRO A 77 -3.36 -5.74 16.86
C PRO A 77 -4.82 -5.59 16.46
N THR A 78 -5.24 -4.35 16.18
CA THR A 78 -6.55 -4.11 15.57
C THR A 78 -6.43 -4.33 14.07
N LEU A 79 -7.27 -5.23 13.53
CA LEU A 79 -7.22 -5.61 12.12
C LEU A 79 -8.40 -5.02 11.34
N PHE A 80 -8.11 -4.50 10.16
CA PHE A 80 -9.09 -4.06 9.20
C PHE A 80 -8.82 -4.70 7.84
N ALA A 81 -9.87 -4.80 7.04
CA ALA A 81 -9.76 -5.14 5.64
C ALA A 81 -10.24 -3.96 4.80
N ALA A 82 -9.57 -3.72 3.68
CA ALA A 82 -9.96 -2.71 2.72
C ALA A 82 -9.81 -3.27 1.31
N ARG A 83 -10.68 -2.82 0.40
CA ARG A 83 -10.59 -3.07 -1.02
C ARG A 83 -10.38 -1.74 -1.73
N LEU A 84 -9.29 -1.60 -2.46
CA LEU A 84 -9.09 -0.50 -3.39
C LEU A 84 -9.42 -1.00 -4.79
N GLN A 85 -10.32 -0.33 -5.48
CA GLN A 85 -10.58 -0.56 -6.88
C GLN A 85 -10.23 0.69 -7.66
N GLY A 86 -9.70 0.51 -8.86
CA GLY A 86 -9.45 1.62 -9.75
C GLY A 86 -9.76 1.25 -11.18
N ARG A 87 -10.15 2.24 -11.97
CA ARG A 87 -10.36 2.11 -13.40
C ARG A 87 -9.81 3.34 -14.09
N TYR A 88 -9.16 3.16 -15.23
CA TYR A 88 -8.68 4.25 -16.07
C TYR A 88 -8.73 3.85 -17.55
N ARG A 89 -8.70 4.85 -18.42
CA ARG A 89 -8.49 4.67 -19.85
C ARG A 89 -7.09 5.11 -20.23
N ARG A 90 -6.36 4.29 -20.97
CA ARG A 90 -5.08 4.65 -21.59
C ARG A 90 -5.36 5.40 -22.89
N VAL A 91 -4.76 6.57 -23.06
CA VAL A 91 -4.90 7.39 -24.28
C VAL A 91 -3.61 7.37 -25.11
N SER A 92 -2.47 7.18 -24.46
CA SER A 92 -1.18 6.98 -25.12
C SER A 92 -0.23 6.15 -24.25
N SER A 93 1.02 5.98 -24.68
CA SER A 93 2.03 5.29 -23.87
C SER A 93 2.29 5.99 -22.52
N LEU A 94 2.09 7.30 -22.44
CA LEU A 94 2.44 8.16 -21.30
C LEU A 94 1.23 8.87 -20.66
N ARG A 95 0.01 8.69 -21.18
CA ARG A 95 -1.19 9.39 -20.70
C ARG A 95 -2.34 8.43 -20.41
N ILE A 96 -2.94 8.62 -19.25
CA ILE A 96 -4.21 8.01 -18.85
C ILE A 96 -5.25 9.11 -18.61
N GLU A 97 -6.53 8.76 -18.73
CA GLU A 97 -7.68 9.61 -18.45
C GLU A 97 -8.77 8.84 -17.71
N GLY A 98 -9.68 9.58 -17.07
CA GLY A 98 -10.83 8.99 -16.37
C GLY A 98 -10.41 8.05 -15.23
N LEU A 99 -9.36 8.42 -14.47
CA LEU A 99 -8.96 7.68 -13.28
C LEU A 99 -10.06 7.80 -12.23
N GLU A 100 -10.71 6.67 -11.97
CA GLU A 100 -11.68 6.51 -10.91
C GLU A 100 -11.07 5.59 -9.84
N LEU A 101 -11.17 6.00 -8.58
CA LEU A 101 -10.68 5.25 -7.42
C LEU A 101 -11.81 5.08 -6.42
N TRP A 102 -12.02 3.85 -5.96
CA TRP A 102 -13.01 3.51 -4.95
C TRP A 102 -12.37 2.74 -3.82
N GLN A 103 -12.61 3.21 -2.60
CA GLN A 103 -12.28 2.46 -1.41
C GLN A 103 -13.56 1.82 -0.87
N GLY A 104 -13.59 0.49 -0.87
CA GLY A 104 -14.62 -0.30 -0.20
C GLY A 104 -14.08 -0.89 1.09
N PHE A 105 -14.92 -0.96 2.11
CA PHE A 105 -14.69 -1.84 3.24
C PHE A 105 -15.54 -3.09 3.00
N PRO A 106 -14.95 -4.30 2.97
CA PRO A 106 -15.76 -5.50 2.93
C PRO A 106 -16.68 -5.53 4.16
N PRO A 107 -17.91 -6.07 4.03
CA PRO A 107 -18.84 -6.22 5.15
C PRO A 107 -18.28 -7.12 6.26
#